data_AF-A0A924GUU6-F1
#
_entry.id   AF-A0A924GUU6-F1
#
_cell.length_a   1.000
_cell.length_b   1.000
_cell.length_c   1.000
_cell.angle_alpha   90.00
_cell.angle_beta   90.00
_cell.angle_gamma   90.00
#
_symmetry.space_group_name_H-M   'P 1'
#
loop_
_entity.id
_entity.type
_entity.pdbx_description
1 polymer ?
#
loop_
_entity_poly.entity_id
_entity_poly.type
_entity_poly.pdbx_seq_one_letter_code
_entity_poly.pdbx_strand_id
1 'polypeptide(L)'
;MSTIRKNPAGPAAGSTSVPRRRLLPSERERMILEGSVRFFSEHGLDGQLRDLARGLGITHTLLYHYFPTKQALIERVYSELFEGRWQPGWDSLLDDKTLDVETKLTRFYTEYAKIILERDWVRVFIFSGLSDRYITERYFSMLGERLFPRLVRESRRYRGQKNRGKPTARELELLMGLHGGIFYMGMRRWVYGHVADDGKTAAFDEVFIHDRVRGYLLSLDEVMGINRTPGKACVPGADVSIFKKKPLASSRKRARPASQSAKETLS
;
A
#
# COMPACT_ATOMS: atom_id res chain seq x y z
N MET A 1 -69.18 -36.69 20.25
CA MET A 1 -68.81 -35.53 21.08
C MET A 1 -67.33 -35.69 21.44
N SER A 2 -66.41 -34.99 20.76
CA SER A 2 -65.82 -33.68 21.13
C SER A 2 -65.10 -33.72 22.49
N THR A 3 -63.83 -33.35 22.68
CA THR A 3 -62.92 -32.50 21.89
C THR A 3 -61.45 -32.72 22.34
N ILE A 4 -60.53 -32.82 21.39
CA ILE A 4 -59.08 -32.69 21.59
C ILE A 4 -58.73 -31.19 21.47
N ARG A 5 -58.06 -30.61 22.48
CA ARG A 5 -57.61 -29.22 22.46
C ARG A 5 -56.39 -29.05 21.52
N LYS A 6 -56.55 -28.21 20.50
CA LYS A 6 -55.49 -27.70 19.61
C LYS A 6 -54.65 -26.64 20.34
N ASN A 7 -53.32 -26.71 20.17
CA ASN A 7 -52.41 -25.62 20.51
C ASN A 7 -52.59 -24.42 19.55
N PRO A 8 -52.45 -23.16 20.01
CA PRO A 8 -52.55 -22.00 19.14
C PRO A 8 -51.29 -21.82 18.29
N ALA A 9 -51.48 -21.54 17.00
CA ALA A 9 -50.42 -21.16 16.07
C ALA A 9 -49.89 -19.76 16.43
N GLY A 10 -48.58 -19.65 16.65
CA GLY A 10 -47.90 -18.37 16.76
C GLY A 10 -47.91 -17.61 15.42
N PRO A 11 -47.92 -16.27 15.43
CA PRO A 11 -48.01 -15.48 14.21
C PRO A 11 -46.75 -15.67 13.37
N ALA A 12 -46.94 -16.06 12.10
CA ALA A 12 -45.89 -16.08 11.10
C ALA A 12 -45.38 -14.66 10.88
N ALA A 13 -44.18 -14.38 11.38
CA ALA A 13 -43.44 -13.16 11.06
C ALA A 13 -43.06 -13.20 9.58
N GLY A 14 -43.84 -12.50 8.75
CA GLY A 14 -43.47 -12.25 7.37
C GLY A 14 -42.21 -11.39 7.33
N SER A 15 -41.08 -11.99 6.93
CA SER A 15 -39.89 -11.24 6.59
C SER A 15 -40.19 -10.44 5.32
N THR A 16 -40.47 -9.15 5.47
CA THR A 16 -40.56 -8.20 4.36
C THR A 16 -39.17 -8.05 3.74
N SER A 17 -38.85 -8.91 2.77
CA SER A 17 -37.64 -8.76 1.98
C SER A 17 -37.77 -7.48 1.17
N VAL A 18 -36.94 -6.48 1.48
CA VAL A 18 -36.80 -5.25 0.70
C VAL A 18 -36.61 -5.64 -0.77
N PRO A 19 -37.40 -5.09 -1.72
CA PRO A 19 -37.27 -5.44 -3.12
C PRO A 19 -35.85 -5.15 -3.58
N ARG A 20 -35.15 -6.22 -3.95
CA ARG A 20 -33.74 -6.17 -4.34
C ARG A 20 -33.63 -5.37 -5.63
N ARG A 21 -33.31 -4.08 -5.54
CA ARG A 21 -33.15 -3.16 -6.68
C ARG A 21 -32.22 -3.80 -7.70
N ARG A 22 -32.71 -4.00 -8.92
CA ARG A 22 -31.87 -4.46 -10.04
C ARG A 22 -30.90 -3.32 -10.37
N LEU A 23 -29.62 -3.53 -10.08
CA LEU A 23 -28.56 -2.63 -10.50
C LEU A 23 -28.36 -2.75 -12.01
N LEU A 24 -28.02 -1.64 -12.66
CA LEU A 24 -27.56 -1.67 -14.04
C LEU A 24 -26.24 -2.47 -14.13
N PRO A 25 -25.92 -3.09 -15.28
CA PRO A 25 -24.71 -3.89 -15.42
C PRO A 25 -23.42 -3.14 -15.02
N SER A 26 -23.30 -1.87 -15.40
CA SER A 26 -22.15 -1.02 -15.05
C SER A 26 -22.07 -0.65 -13.57
N GLU A 27 -23.22 -0.36 -12.93
CA GLU A 27 -23.28 -0.13 -11.49
C GLU A 27 -22.83 -1.36 -10.71
N ARG A 28 -23.21 -2.55 -11.20
CA ARG A 28 -22.84 -3.82 -10.59
C ARG A 28 -21.36 -4.14 -10.78
N GLU A 29 -20.80 -3.92 -11.97
CA GLU A 29 -19.36 -4.07 -12.20
C GLU A 29 -18.56 -3.16 -11.25
N ARG A 30 -18.97 -1.89 -11.11
CA ARG A 30 -18.33 -0.94 -10.18
C ARG A 30 -18.42 -1.40 -8.73
N MET A 31 -19.58 -1.86 -8.28
CA MET A 31 -19.76 -2.41 -6.93
C MET A 31 -18.81 -3.61 -6.68
N ILE A 32 -18.67 -4.50 -7.65
CA ILE A 32 -17.75 -5.64 -7.55
C ILE A 32 -16.31 -5.15 -7.46
N LEU A 33 -15.92 -4.18 -8.30
CA LEU A 33 -14.58 -3.63 -8.34
C LEU A 33 -14.19 -2.92 -7.04
N GLU A 34 -15.04 -2.03 -6.53
CA GLU A 34 -14.84 -1.33 -5.25
C GLU A 34 -14.71 -2.33 -4.09
N GLY A 35 -15.57 -3.36 -4.09
CA GLY A 35 -15.50 -4.46 -3.14
C GLY A 35 -14.21 -5.27 -3.23
N SER A 36 -13.70 -5.47 -4.44
CA SER A 36 -12.45 -6.20 -4.70
C SER A 36 -11.22 -5.43 -4.25
N VAL A 37 -11.19 -4.10 -4.45
CA VAL A 37 -10.13 -3.22 -3.92
C VAL A 37 -10.02 -3.37 -2.41
N ARG A 38 -11.15 -3.28 -1.69
CA ARG A 38 -11.18 -3.43 -0.22
C ARG A 38 -10.76 -4.83 0.21
N PHE A 39 -11.28 -5.86 -0.46
CA PHE A 39 -10.94 -7.24 -0.15
C PHE A 39 -9.44 -7.51 -0.32
N PHE A 40 -8.84 -7.07 -1.43
CA PHE A 40 -7.41 -7.24 -1.68
C PHE A 40 -6.55 -6.38 -0.75
N SER A 41 -7.03 -5.21 -0.32
CA SER A 41 -6.32 -4.41 0.68
C SER A 41 -6.34 -5.06 2.06
N GLU A 42 -7.31 -5.92 2.36
CA GLU A 42 -7.45 -6.58 3.67
C GLU A 42 -6.81 -7.97 3.71
N HIS A 43 -7.01 -8.76 2.66
CA HIS A 43 -6.64 -10.18 2.62
C HIS A 43 -5.47 -10.48 1.67
N GLY A 44 -4.99 -9.48 0.94
CA GLY A 44 -3.94 -9.63 -0.06
C GLY A 44 -4.43 -10.23 -1.38
N LEU A 45 -3.55 -10.20 -2.39
CA LEU A 45 -3.88 -10.66 -3.73
C LEU A 45 -4.10 -12.17 -3.81
N ASP A 46 -3.62 -12.96 -2.85
CA ASP A 46 -3.80 -14.41 -2.81
C ASP A 46 -5.17 -14.87 -2.27
N GLY A 47 -6.00 -13.93 -1.79
CA GLY A 47 -7.34 -14.21 -1.28
C GLY A 47 -8.23 -14.99 -2.26
N GLN A 48 -9.12 -15.82 -1.72
CA GLN A 48 -10.02 -16.66 -2.52
C GLN A 48 -11.21 -15.85 -3.04
N LEU A 49 -11.46 -15.90 -4.36
CA LEU A 49 -12.59 -15.19 -4.99
C LEU A 49 -13.97 -15.65 -4.49
N ARG A 50 -14.06 -16.85 -3.92
CA ARG A 50 -15.30 -17.33 -3.27
C ARG A 50 -15.61 -16.52 -2.02
N ASP A 51 -14.60 -16.14 -1.24
CA ASP A 51 -14.77 -15.35 -0.03
C ASP A 51 -15.12 -13.90 -0.39
N LEU A 52 -14.49 -13.35 -1.44
CA LEU A 52 -14.89 -12.08 -2.04
C LEU A 52 -16.37 -12.08 -2.44
N ALA A 53 -16.81 -13.04 -3.25
CA ALA A 53 -18.19 -13.12 -3.71
C ALA A 53 -19.17 -13.21 -2.52
N ARG A 54 -18.85 -14.01 -1.50
CA ARG A 54 -19.62 -14.11 -0.26
C ARG A 54 -19.69 -12.77 0.47
N GLY A 55 -18.56 -12.09 0.63
CA GLY A 55 -18.47 -10.77 1.28
C GLY A 55 -19.27 -9.69 0.56
N LEU A 56 -19.39 -9.78 -0.77
CA LEU A 56 -20.20 -8.88 -1.59
C LEU A 56 -21.67 -9.29 -1.69
N GLY A 57 -22.07 -10.43 -1.11
CA GLY A 57 -23.43 -10.94 -1.20
C GLY A 57 -23.85 -11.35 -2.62
N ILE A 58 -22.90 -11.76 -3.47
CA ILE A 58 -23.13 -12.22 -4.85
C ILE A 58 -22.73 -13.68 -5.03
N THR A 59 -23.21 -14.31 -6.10
CA THR A 59 -22.78 -15.68 -6.44
C THR A 59 -21.38 -15.67 -7.07
N HIS A 60 -20.64 -16.76 -6.88
CA HIS A 60 -19.32 -16.93 -7.52
C HIS A 60 -19.43 -16.90 -9.05
N THR A 61 -20.50 -17.46 -9.60
CA THR A 61 -20.83 -17.41 -11.04
C THR A 61 -21.02 -15.97 -11.52
N LEU A 62 -21.70 -15.11 -10.75
CA LEU A 62 -21.90 -13.71 -11.13
C LEU A 62 -20.58 -12.94 -11.13
N LEU A 63 -19.70 -13.20 -10.16
CA LEU A 63 -18.36 -12.61 -10.14
C LEU A 63 -17.58 -12.98 -11.42
N TYR A 64 -17.57 -14.26 -11.80
CA TYR A 64 -16.88 -14.71 -13.02
C TYR A 64 -17.52 -14.25 -14.31
N HIS A 65 -18.82 -13.91 -14.31
CA HIS A 65 -19.46 -13.30 -15.47
C HIS A 65 -18.85 -11.93 -15.81
N TYR A 66 -18.54 -11.12 -14.79
CA TYR A 66 -17.89 -9.82 -14.99
C TYR A 66 -16.37 -9.93 -15.12
N PHE A 67 -15.75 -10.82 -14.34
CA PHE A 67 -14.30 -10.99 -14.28
C PHE A 67 -13.95 -12.47 -14.48
N PRO A 68 -13.75 -12.92 -15.74
CA PRO A 68 -13.61 -14.34 -16.08
C PRO A 68 -12.48 -15.06 -15.35
N THR A 69 -11.46 -14.33 -14.92
CA THR A 69 -10.33 -14.86 -14.14
C THR A 69 -9.99 -13.92 -12.99
N LYS A 70 -9.28 -14.46 -11.99
CA LYS A 70 -8.69 -13.65 -10.92
C LYS A 70 -7.72 -12.60 -11.48
N GLN A 71 -6.96 -12.96 -12.51
CA GLN A 71 -6.05 -12.04 -13.16
C GLN A 71 -6.80 -10.88 -13.84
N ALA A 72 -7.92 -11.14 -14.51
CA ALA A 72 -8.74 -10.08 -15.11
C ALA A 72 -9.30 -9.11 -14.06
N LEU A 73 -9.68 -9.62 -12.88
CA LEU A 73 -10.08 -8.77 -11.77
C LEU A 73 -8.90 -7.93 -11.23
N ILE A 74 -7.73 -8.54 -11.04
CA ILE A 74 -6.51 -7.84 -10.60
C ILE A 74 -6.10 -6.76 -11.60
N GLU A 75 -6.18 -7.04 -12.90
CA GLU A 75 -5.91 -6.05 -13.95
C GLU A 75 -6.90 -4.89 -13.90
N ARG A 76 -8.21 -5.16 -13.73
CA ARG A 76 -9.19 -4.09 -13.58
C ARG A 76 -8.93 -3.25 -12.31
N VAL A 77 -8.53 -3.89 -11.21
CA VAL A 77 -8.12 -3.21 -9.97
C VAL A 77 -6.88 -2.35 -10.20
N TYR A 78 -5.88 -2.86 -10.93
CA TYR A 78 -4.70 -2.09 -11.32
C TYR A 78 -5.10 -0.81 -12.08
N SER A 79 -5.91 -0.97 -13.12
CA SER A 79 -6.33 0.16 -13.95
C SER A 79 -7.17 1.18 -13.17
N GLU A 80 -8.01 0.75 -12.23
CA GLU A 80 -8.81 1.68 -11.42
C GLU A 80 -8.02 2.40 -10.33
N LEU A 81 -7.19 1.66 -9.60
CA LEU A 81 -6.56 2.14 -8.37
C LEU A 81 -5.23 2.85 -8.63
N PHE A 82 -4.52 2.47 -9.70
CA PHE A 82 -3.18 2.97 -9.99
C PHE A 82 -3.14 3.82 -11.26
N GLU A 83 -3.56 3.26 -12.40
CA GLU A 83 -3.46 3.94 -13.70
C GLU A 83 -4.48 5.07 -13.85
N GLY A 84 -5.75 4.81 -13.56
CA GLY A 84 -6.85 5.75 -13.72
C GLY A 84 -6.80 6.94 -12.76
N ARG A 85 -5.97 6.86 -11.72
CA ARG A 85 -5.75 7.95 -10.75
C ARG A 85 -4.57 8.85 -11.11
N TRP A 86 -3.81 8.52 -12.17
CA TRP A 86 -2.77 9.40 -12.69
C TRP A 86 -3.39 10.71 -13.17
N GLN A 87 -2.96 11.85 -12.63
CA GLN A 87 -3.51 13.15 -13.02
C GLN A 87 -2.73 13.74 -14.20
N PRO A 88 -3.37 14.02 -15.36
CA PRO A 88 -2.69 14.64 -16.50
C PRO A 88 -2.06 16.00 -16.17
N GLY A 89 -2.60 16.72 -15.18
CA GLY A 89 -2.05 18.00 -14.71
C GLY A 89 -0.65 17.89 -14.08
N TRP A 90 -0.24 16.70 -13.63
CA TRP A 90 1.09 16.51 -13.06
C TRP A 90 2.21 16.66 -14.09
N ASP A 91 2.01 16.16 -15.30
CA ASP A 91 2.97 16.31 -16.40
C ASP A 91 3.18 17.81 -16.71
N SER A 92 2.08 18.55 -16.87
CA SER A 92 2.11 20.00 -17.10
C SER A 92 2.76 20.78 -15.97
N LEU A 93 2.47 20.44 -14.71
CA LEU A 93 3.09 21.05 -13.53
C LEU A 93 4.61 20.82 -13.54
N LEU A 94 5.06 19.60 -13.83
CA LEU A 94 6.48 19.27 -13.85
C LEU A 94 7.22 19.85 -15.05
N ASP A 95 6.53 20.14 -16.15
CA ASP A 95 7.09 20.75 -17.36
C ASP A 95 7.05 22.30 -17.35
N ASP A 96 6.37 22.92 -16.39
CA ASP A 96 6.26 24.39 -16.25
C ASP A 96 7.62 25.05 -15.93
N LYS A 97 8.08 25.96 -16.80
CA LYS A 97 9.36 26.65 -16.66
C LYS A 97 9.29 27.90 -15.78
N THR A 98 8.10 28.41 -15.50
CA THR A 98 7.87 29.64 -14.72
C THR A 98 8.04 29.41 -13.22
N LEU A 99 7.82 28.17 -12.76
CA LEU A 99 8.03 27.76 -11.38
C LEU A 99 9.49 27.35 -11.13
N ASP A 100 9.97 27.66 -9.93
CA ASP A 100 11.20 27.08 -9.40
C ASP A 100 11.00 25.59 -9.08
N VAL A 101 12.11 24.85 -8.99
CA VAL A 101 12.07 23.38 -8.86
C VAL A 101 11.56 22.94 -7.50
N GLU A 102 11.86 23.67 -6.41
CA GLU A 102 11.43 23.31 -5.06
C GLU A 102 9.92 23.44 -4.91
N THR A 103 9.34 24.55 -5.37
CA THR A 103 7.89 24.76 -5.44
C THR A 103 7.22 23.69 -6.29
N LYS A 104 7.76 23.40 -7.47
CA LYS A 104 7.20 22.40 -8.40
C LYS A 104 7.16 21.01 -7.79
N LEU A 105 8.29 20.54 -7.24
CA LEU A 105 8.37 19.21 -6.63
C LEU A 105 7.49 19.11 -5.39
N THR A 106 7.45 20.14 -4.56
CA THR A 106 6.58 20.20 -3.38
C THR A 106 5.11 20.07 -3.79
N ARG A 107 4.64 20.89 -4.72
CA ARG A 107 3.25 20.83 -5.21
C ARG A 107 2.92 19.46 -5.82
N PHE A 108 3.81 18.94 -6.67
CA PHE A 108 3.60 17.63 -7.28
C PHE A 108 3.45 16.54 -6.22
N TYR A 109 4.41 16.45 -5.29
CA TYR A 109 4.40 15.41 -4.27
C TYR A 109 3.28 15.57 -3.25
N THR A 110 2.83 16.79 -2.96
CA THR A 110 1.65 17.04 -2.12
C THR A 110 0.38 16.50 -2.78
N GLU A 111 0.15 16.76 -4.07
CA GLU A 111 -1.01 16.22 -4.78
C GLU A 111 -0.89 14.70 -5.00
N TYR A 112 0.29 14.21 -5.34
CA TYR A 112 0.56 12.79 -5.54
C TYR A 112 0.37 12.00 -4.24
N ALA A 113 0.83 12.52 -3.10
CA ALA A 113 0.68 11.89 -1.79
C ALA A 113 -0.79 11.70 -1.37
N LYS A 114 -1.69 12.62 -1.74
CA LYS A 114 -3.14 12.49 -1.47
C LYS A 114 -3.73 11.21 -2.06
N ILE A 115 -3.15 10.72 -3.16
CA ILE A 115 -3.62 9.53 -3.87
C ILE A 115 -2.86 8.28 -3.39
N ILE A 116 -1.53 8.30 -3.47
CA ILE A 116 -0.73 7.08 -3.23
C ILE A 116 -0.63 6.68 -1.76
N LEU A 117 -0.98 7.58 -0.83
CA LEU A 117 -0.97 7.29 0.60
C LEU A 117 -2.35 6.89 1.14
N GLU A 118 -3.35 6.73 0.27
CA GLU A 118 -4.62 6.12 0.64
C GLU A 118 -4.42 4.69 1.15
N ARG A 119 -5.19 4.30 2.17
CA ARG A 119 -5.06 3.00 2.84
C ARG A 119 -5.05 1.84 1.85
N ASP A 120 -6.05 1.80 0.96
CA ASP A 120 -6.22 0.66 0.06
C ASP A 120 -5.13 0.63 -1.01
N TRP A 121 -4.71 1.79 -1.51
CA TRP A 121 -3.58 1.93 -2.42
C TRP A 121 -2.31 1.32 -1.82
N VAL A 122 -1.91 1.80 -0.63
CA VAL A 122 -0.69 1.35 0.07
C VAL A 122 -0.74 -0.16 0.30
N ARG A 123 -1.86 -0.67 0.83
CA ARG A 123 -1.96 -2.07 1.22
C ARG A 123 -1.98 -3.01 0.01
N VAL A 124 -2.72 -2.67 -1.05
CA VAL A 124 -2.71 -3.46 -2.30
C VAL A 124 -1.32 -3.48 -2.92
N PHE A 125 -0.64 -2.32 -2.95
CA PHE A 125 0.72 -2.23 -3.49
C PHE A 125 1.71 -3.12 -2.72
N ILE A 126 1.67 -3.10 -1.38
CA ILE A 126 2.51 -3.94 -0.53
C ILE A 126 2.20 -5.43 -0.71
N PHE A 127 0.92 -5.81 -0.73
CA PHE A 127 0.55 -7.21 -0.96
C PHE A 127 1.01 -7.71 -2.33
N SER A 128 0.93 -6.89 -3.38
CA SER A 128 1.48 -7.27 -4.68
C SER A 128 2.98 -7.46 -4.64
N GLY A 129 3.71 -6.55 -3.98
CA GLY A 129 5.18 -6.63 -3.86
C GLY A 129 5.66 -7.89 -3.12
N LEU A 130 4.83 -8.45 -2.23
CA LEU A 130 5.10 -9.68 -1.48
C LEU A 130 4.60 -10.95 -2.19
N SER A 131 3.90 -10.83 -3.31
CA SER A 131 3.32 -11.93 -4.09
C SER A 131 3.99 -11.99 -5.48
N ASP A 132 3.21 -12.05 -6.56
CA ASP A 132 3.69 -12.15 -7.94
C ASP A 132 4.32 -10.86 -8.52
N ARG A 133 4.28 -9.74 -7.77
CA ARG A 133 4.78 -8.41 -8.16
C ARG A 133 4.13 -7.78 -9.40
N TYR A 134 3.02 -8.31 -9.89
CA TYR A 134 2.38 -7.82 -11.12
C TYR A 134 2.04 -6.33 -11.07
N ILE A 135 1.39 -5.86 -9.99
CA ILE A 135 1.02 -4.44 -9.83
C ILE A 135 2.27 -3.58 -9.66
N THR A 136 3.24 -4.03 -8.84
CA THR A 136 4.45 -3.23 -8.57
C THR A 136 5.30 -3.05 -9.82
N GLU A 137 5.48 -4.11 -10.63
CA GLU A 137 6.24 -4.04 -11.88
C GLU A 137 5.58 -3.10 -12.90
N ARG A 138 4.26 -3.24 -13.13
CA ARG A 138 3.52 -2.33 -14.02
C ARG A 138 3.58 -0.88 -13.54
N TYR A 139 3.43 -0.66 -12.24
CA TYR A 139 3.46 0.68 -11.67
C TYR A 139 4.83 1.35 -11.82
N PHE A 140 5.92 0.65 -11.50
CA PHE A 140 7.27 1.20 -11.68
C PHE A 140 7.63 1.40 -13.14
N SER A 141 7.13 0.57 -14.07
CA SER A 141 7.25 0.82 -15.51
C SER A 141 6.61 2.16 -15.89
N MET A 142 5.37 2.41 -15.44
CA MET A 142 4.66 3.66 -15.67
C MET A 142 5.44 4.87 -15.10
N LEU A 143 5.96 4.76 -13.86
CA LEU A 143 6.76 5.83 -13.26
C LEU A 143 8.08 6.06 -14.01
N GLY A 144 8.73 5.00 -14.47
CA GLY A 144 9.95 5.07 -15.27
C GLY A 144 9.76 5.77 -16.61
N GLU A 145 8.57 5.64 -17.20
CA GLU A 145 8.22 6.31 -18.46
C GLU A 145 7.76 7.75 -18.25
N ARG A 146 6.91 8.00 -17.24
CA ARG A 146 6.20 9.29 -17.09
C ARG A 146 6.83 10.21 -16.05
N LEU A 147 7.27 9.68 -14.92
CA LEU A 147 7.65 10.49 -13.77
C LEU A 147 9.15 10.72 -13.67
N PHE A 148 9.92 9.65 -13.56
CA PHE A 148 11.34 9.72 -13.21
C PHE A 148 12.18 10.53 -14.20
N PRO A 149 11.97 10.45 -15.52
CA PRO A 149 12.70 11.30 -16.46
C PRO A 149 12.48 12.81 -16.23
N ARG A 150 11.26 13.21 -15.85
CA ARG A 150 10.92 14.61 -15.54
C ARG A 150 11.57 15.05 -14.24
N LEU A 151 11.49 14.22 -13.20
CA LEU A 151 12.11 14.53 -11.91
C LEU A 151 13.64 14.67 -12.04
N VAL A 152 14.31 13.73 -12.72
CA VAL A 152 15.75 13.82 -13.00
C VAL A 152 16.11 15.11 -13.73
N ARG A 153 15.32 15.47 -14.76
CA ARG A 153 15.53 16.69 -15.54
C ARG A 153 15.41 17.94 -14.67
N GLU A 154 14.37 18.03 -13.83
CA GLU A 154 14.20 19.17 -12.92
C GLU A 154 15.30 19.23 -11.85
N SER A 155 15.75 18.09 -11.32
CA SER A 155 16.87 18.03 -10.38
C SER A 155 18.17 18.56 -10.99
N ARG A 156 18.46 18.21 -12.24
CA ARG A 156 19.61 18.75 -12.98
C ARG A 156 19.47 20.25 -13.23
N ARG A 157 18.27 20.70 -13.61
CA ARG A 157 17.96 22.14 -13.79
C ARG A 157 18.17 22.94 -12.51
N TYR A 158 17.74 22.42 -11.36
CA TYR A 158 17.94 23.05 -10.05
C TYR A 158 19.42 23.34 -9.79
N ARG A 159 20.30 22.47 -10.29
CA ARG A 159 21.76 22.61 -10.19
C ARG A 159 22.43 23.23 -11.42
N GLY A 160 21.66 23.85 -12.31
CA GLY A 160 22.18 24.51 -13.51
C GLY A 160 22.76 23.56 -14.59
N GLN A 161 22.58 22.25 -14.43
CA GLN A 161 23.05 21.28 -15.41
C GLN A 161 22.06 21.15 -16.58
N LYS A 162 22.57 21.19 -17.81
CA LYS A 162 21.77 21.06 -19.04
C LYS A 162 21.80 19.64 -19.65
N ASN A 163 22.45 18.69 -18.98
CA ASN A 163 22.66 17.34 -19.49
C ASN A 163 21.32 16.57 -19.60
N ARG A 164 21.07 15.99 -20.78
CA ARG A 164 19.90 15.15 -21.09
C ARG A 164 20.22 13.66 -21.22
N GLY A 165 21.46 13.25 -20.92
CA GLY A 165 21.85 11.84 -20.92
C GLY A 165 21.10 11.02 -19.87
N LYS A 166 21.26 9.69 -19.92
CA LYS A 166 20.65 8.78 -18.94
C LYS A 166 21.06 9.16 -17.51
N PRO A 167 20.18 9.03 -16.50
CA PRO A 167 20.56 9.21 -15.12
C PRO A 167 21.57 8.16 -14.68
N THR A 168 22.53 8.57 -13.85
CA THR A 168 23.43 7.65 -13.16
C THR A 168 22.68 6.85 -12.10
N ALA A 169 23.25 5.72 -11.68
CA ALA A 169 22.69 4.95 -10.57
C ALA A 169 22.53 5.78 -9.29
N ARG A 170 23.51 6.66 -8.98
CA ARG A 170 23.42 7.54 -7.80
C ARG A 170 22.29 8.57 -7.90
N GLU A 171 22.07 9.16 -9.08
CA GLU A 171 20.93 10.07 -9.31
C GLU A 171 19.59 9.35 -9.11
N LEU A 172 19.47 8.13 -9.65
CA LEU A 172 18.27 7.32 -9.49
C LEU A 172 18.03 6.90 -8.04
N GLU A 173 19.03 6.37 -7.35
CA GLU A 173 18.89 5.94 -5.95
C GLU A 173 18.54 7.11 -5.03
N LEU A 174 19.11 8.30 -5.27
CA LEU A 174 18.75 9.48 -4.49
C LEU A 174 17.28 9.89 -4.75
N LEU A 175 16.84 9.84 -6.00
CA LEU A 175 15.44 10.08 -6.36
C LEU A 175 14.51 9.03 -5.74
N MET A 176 14.93 7.76 -5.69
CA MET A 176 14.18 6.68 -5.05
C MET A 176 14.09 6.89 -3.54
N GLY A 177 15.13 7.44 -2.91
CA GLY A 177 15.10 7.86 -1.52
C GLY A 177 14.00 8.90 -1.24
N LEU A 178 13.86 9.92 -2.10
CA LEU A 178 12.76 10.89 -2.00
C LEU A 178 11.39 10.22 -2.17
N HIS A 179 11.20 9.50 -3.29
CA HIS A 179 9.92 8.89 -3.64
C HIS A 179 9.47 7.86 -2.59
N GLY A 180 10.39 6.96 -2.21
CA GLY A 180 10.18 5.94 -1.19
C GLY A 180 9.99 6.55 0.21
N GLY A 181 10.70 7.64 0.53
CA GLY A 181 10.52 8.37 1.78
C GLY A 181 9.08 8.87 1.95
N ILE A 182 8.50 9.44 0.89
CA ILE A 182 7.09 9.87 0.87
C ILE A 182 6.16 8.68 1.04
N PHE A 183 6.34 7.62 0.24
CA PHE A 183 5.53 6.41 0.36
C PHE A 183 5.61 5.75 1.76
N TYR A 184 6.78 5.83 2.41
CA TYR A 184 7.01 5.31 3.75
C TYR A 184 6.09 5.96 4.81
N MET A 185 5.60 7.18 4.59
CA MET A 185 4.57 7.75 5.47
C MET A 185 3.30 6.91 5.48
N GLY A 186 2.80 6.52 4.31
CA GLY A 186 1.62 5.68 4.14
C GLY A 186 1.85 4.28 4.70
N MET A 187 3.02 3.68 4.43
CA MET A 187 3.36 2.36 4.96
C MET A 187 3.40 2.33 6.49
N ARG A 188 4.08 3.31 7.11
CA ARG A 188 4.10 3.42 8.58
C ARG A 188 2.69 3.47 9.17
N ARG A 189 1.80 4.26 8.57
CA ARG A 189 0.43 4.44 9.04
C ARG A 189 -0.42 3.18 8.84
N TRP A 190 -0.45 2.64 7.62
CA TRP A 190 -1.46 1.64 7.21
C TRP A 190 -1.00 0.18 7.25
N VAL A 191 0.30 -0.03 7.38
CA VAL A 191 0.91 -1.38 7.44
C VAL A 191 1.50 -1.62 8.82
N TYR A 192 2.25 -0.65 9.36
CA TYR A 192 2.90 -0.81 10.67
C TYR A 192 2.06 -0.32 11.84
N GLY A 193 0.95 0.38 11.60
CA GLY A 193 0.09 0.93 12.65
C GLY A 193 0.74 2.08 13.43
N HIS A 194 1.80 2.69 12.88
CA HIS A 194 2.51 3.78 13.51
C HIS A 194 2.03 5.12 12.93
N VAL A 195 1.24 5.85 13.71
CA VAL A 195 0.83 7.22 13.38
C VAL A 195 1.81 8.20 14.06
N ALA A 196 2.36 9.13 13.29
CA ALA A 196 2.89 10.35 13.89
C ALA A 196 1.67 11.21 14.23
N ASP A 197 1.23 11.16 15.49
CA ASP A 197 0.11 11.96 15.99
C ASP A 197 0.66 12.97 16.99
N ASP A 198 0.87 14.20 16.53
CA ASP A 198 1.11 15.33 17.42
C ASP A 198 -0.19 16.08 17.77
N GLY A 199 -1.34 15.57 17.30
CA GLY A 199 -2.67 16.15 17.47
C GLY A 199 -2.91 17.45 16.72
N LYS A 200 -1.94 17.92 15.90
CA LYS A 200 -1.97 19.26 15.30
C LYS A 200 -1.83 19.24 13.78
N THR A 201 -1.14 18.25 13.22
CA THR A 201 -0.80 18.20 11.80
C THR A 201 -1.47 17.02 11.11
N ALA A 202 -2.01 17.24 9.91
CA ALA A 202 -2.64 16.18 9.14
C ALA A 202 -1.62 15.08 8.81
N ALA A 203 -2.09 13.82 8.81
CA ALA A 203 -1.29 12.73 8.27
C ALA A 203 -1.01 13.05 6.79
N PHE A 204 0.27 13.28 6.46
CA PHE A 204 0.75 13.65 5.12
C PHE A 204 0.65 15.15 4.76
N ASP A 205 0.72 16.03 5.76
CA ASP A 205 0.79 17.47 5.58
C ASP A 205 1.89 17.93 4.60
N GLU A 206 1.60 19.02 3.88
CA GLU A 206 2.50 19.65 2.91
C GLU A 206 3.86 20.01 3.52
N VAL A 207 3.92 20.41 4.79
CA VAL A 207 5.18 20.73 5.48
C VAL A 207 6.14 19.54 5.46
N PHE A 208 5.64 18.32 5.73
CA PHE A 208 6.49 17.12 5.72
C PHE A 208 6.93 16.71 4.31
N ILE A 209 6.11 17.00 3.30
CA ILE A 209 6.46 16.77 1.89
C ILE A 209 7.54 17.76 1.46
N HIS A 210 7.33 19.04 1.75
CA HIS A 210 8.28 20.12 1.50
C HIS A 210 9.64 19.83 2.13
N ASP A 211 9.70 19.45 3.41
CA ASP A 211 10.95 19.15 4.10
C ASP A 211 11.75 18.02 3.43
N ARG A 212 11.06 17.00 2.90
CA ARG A 212 11.71 15.93 2.14
C ARG A 212 12.19 16.38 0.77
N VAL A 213 11.40 17.16 0.05
CA VAL A 213 11.80 17.75 -1.23
C VAL A 213 13.04 18.62 -1.03
N ARG A 214 13.04 19.48 -0.02
CA ARG A 214 14.17 20.33 0.31
C ARG A 214 15.41 19.52 0.68
N GLY A 215 15.27 18.51 1.54
CA GLY A 215 16.37 17.60 1.89
C GLY A 215 16.96 16.89 0.67
N TYR A 216 16.11 16.40 -0.23
CA TYR A 216 16.52 15.82 -1.52
C TYR A 216 17.29 16.84 -2.37
N LEU A 217 16.75 18.03 -2.57
CA LEU A 217 17.37 19.05 -3.40
C LEU A 217 18.75 19.47 -2.87
N LEU A 218 18.88 19.66 -1.55
CA LEU A 218 20.14 19.99 -0.89
C LEU A 218 21.20 18.90 -1.08
N SER A 219 20.81 17.63 -1.10
CA SER A 219 21.74 16.50 -1.29
C SER A 219 22.26 16.32 -2.73
N LEU A 220 21.69 17.03 -3.71
CA LEU A 220 22.07 16.88 -5.13
C LEU A 220 23.53 17.28 -5.42
N ASP A 221 24.13 18.22 -4.67
CA ASP A 221 25.48 18.71 -4.95
C ASP A 221 26.55 17.60 -4.90
N GLU A 222 26.43 16.71 -3.91
CA GLU A 222 27.38 15.62 -3.71
C GLU A 222 27.19 14.53 -4.78
N VAL A 223 25.95 14.22 -5.12
CA VAL A 223 25.61 13.19 -6.12
C VAL A 223 25.95 13.64 -7.53
N MET A 224 25.76 14.92 -7.85
CA MET A 224 26.04 15.49 -9.17
C MET A 224 27.49 15.98 -9.35
N GLY A 225 28.33 15.84 -8.32
CA GLY A 225 29.77 16.15 -8.37
C GLY A 225 30.08 17.64 -8.51
N ILE A 226 29.18 18.51 -8.05
CA ILE A 226 29.29 19.97 -8.17
C ILE A 226 30.24 20.55 -7.12
N ASN A 227 30.30 19.93 -5.94
CA ASN A 227 31.29 20.22 -4.91
C ASN A 227 32.28 19.04 -4.81
N ARG A 228 33.39 19.12 -5.54
CA ARG A 228 34.54 18.21 -5.34
C ARG A 228 35.33 18.61 -4.09
N THR A 229 34.72 18.47 -2.93
CA THR A 229 35.47 18.27 -1.68
C THR A 229 34.66 17.37 -0.78
N PRO A 230 34.79 16.03 -0.91
CA PRO A 230 34.36 15.16 0.16
C PRO A 230 35.31 15.42 1.31
N GLY A 231 34.92 16.26 2.27
CA GLY A 231 35.45 16.15 3.61
C GLY A 231 35.24 14.71 4.02
N LYS A 232 36.31 13.95 4.25
CA LYS A 232 36.24 12.55 4.68
C LYS A 232 35.15 12.46 5.75
N ALA A 233 34.05 11.76 5.46
CA ALA A 233 33.23 11.23 6.53
C ALA A 233 34.14 10.25 7.28
N CYS A 234 34.72 10.72 8.38
CA CYS A 234 35.39 9.85 9.32
C CYS A 234 34.29 8.97 9.88
N VAL A 235 34.11 7.78 9.30
CA VAL A 235 33.51 6.67 10.05
C VAL A 235 34.67 6.20 10.92
N PRO A 236 34.72 6.53 12.22
CA PRO A 236 35.74 5.95 13.06
C PRO A 236 35.55 4.45 12.96
N GLY A 237 36.65 3.73 12.69
CA GLY A 237 36.73 2.31 12.99
C GLY A 237 36.55 2.14 14.49
N ALA A 238 35.31 2.17 14.94
CA ALA A 238 34.89 1.64 16.20
C ALA A 238 34.17 0.36 15.86
N ASP A 239 34.83 -0.73 16.19
CA ASP A 239 34.31 -2.05 16.43
C ASP A 239 32.98 -1.95 17.21
N VAL A 240 31.87 -1.68 16.52
CA VAL A 240 30.55 -1.68 17.18
C VAL A 240 30.10 -3.12 17.27
N SER A 241 30.62 -3.81 18.26
CA SER A 241 30.09 -5.09 18.74
C SER A 241 28.68 -4.87 19.32
N ILE A 242 27.67 -4.65 18.46
CA ILE A 242 26.26 -4.47 18.86
C ILE A 242 25.61 -5.81 19.27
N PHE A 243 26.25 -6.96 19.00
CA PHE A 243 25.69 -8.28 19.31
C PHE A 243 26.58 -9.11 20.25
N LYS A 244 26.66 -8.74 21.54
CA LYS A 244 26.89 -9.75 22.58
C LYS A 244 25.56 -10.45 22.87
N LYS A 245 25.23 -11.49 22.09
CA LYS A 245 24.12 -12.39 22.40
C LYS A 245 24.38 -13.09 23.74
N LYS A 246 23.57 -12.81 24.76
CA LYS A 246 23.39 -13.74 25.88
C LYS A 246 22.72 -15.02 25.33
N PRO A 247 23.23 -16.23 25.58
CA PRO A 247 22.53 -17.43 25.17
C PRO A 247 21.23 -17.55 25.97
N LEU A 248 20.10 -17.70 25.27
CA LEU A 248 18.85 -18.14 25.89
C LEU A 248 19.08 -19.54 26.46
N ALA A 249 18.95 -19.66 27.78
CA ALA A 249 18.98 -20.95 28.46
C ALA A 249 17.87 -21.85 27.92
N SER A 250 18.25 -22.96 27.30
CA SER A 250 17.34 -24.02 26.92
C SER A 250 16.94 -24.80 28.17
N SER A 251 15.66 -24.75 28.57
CA SER A 251 15.08 -25.84 29.37
C SER A 251 14.05 -26.59 28.53
N ARG A 252 14.55 -27.59 27.80
CA ARG A 252 13.73 -28.76 27.48
C ARG A 252 13.67 -29.63 28.72
N LYS A 253 12.45 -29.91 29.21
CA LYS A 253 12.03 -31.24 29.66
C LYS A 253 10.50 -31.27 29.77
N ARG A 254 9.84 -31.62 28.66
CA ARG A 254 8.53 -32.28 28.71
C ARG A 254 8.83 -33.77 28.90
N ALA A 255 8.50 -34.30 30.07
CA ALA A 255 8.44 -35.74 30.30
C ALA A 255 6.98 -36.20 30.21
N ARG A 256 6.76 -37.26 29.44
CA ARG A 256 5.60 -38.18 29.48
C ARG A 256 6.12 -39.52 28.93
N PRO A 257 5.49 -40.68 29.21
CA PRO A 257 4.54 -41.04 30.27
C PRO A 257 4.90 -42.39 30.95
N ALA A 258 4.15 -42.80 31.98
CA ALA A 258 3.95 -44.22 32.30
C ALA A 258 2.61 -44.44 33.02
N SER A 259 1.87 -45.44 32.56
CA SER A 259 0.60 -45.95 33.04
C SER A 259 0.79 -47.12 34.00
N GLN A 260 0.01 -47.21 35.09
CA GLN A 260 -0.48 -48.44 35.76
C GLN A 260 -1.40 -48.00 36.93
N SER A 261 -2.72 -48.18 36.80
CA SER A 261 -3.55 -49.28 37.33
C SER A 261 -3.88 -49.21 38.84
N ALA A 262 -5.14 -48.88 39.10
CA ALA A 262 -6.11 -49.59 39.95
C ALA A 262 -6.00 -49.60 41.50
N LYS A 263 -7.19 -49.36 42.10
CA LYS A 263 -7.70 -49.80 43.43
C LYS A 263 -7.12 -49.09 44.66
N GLU A 264 -7.83 -48.76 45.74
CA GLU A 264 -9.16 -49.13 46.26
C GLU A 264 -9.50 -48.23 47.48
N THR A 265 -10.79 -47.89 47.65
CA THR A 265 -11.57 -47.69 48.92
C THR A 265 -11.37 -46.56 49.95
N LEU A 266 -12.55 -46.16 50.48
CA LEU A 266 -12.94 -45.48 51.75
C LEU A 266 -12.88 -43.94 51.74
N SER A 267 -13.95 -43.17 51.99
CA SER A 267 -15.34 -43.39 52.47
C SER A 267 -16.27 -42.37 51.82
#